data_AF-A0A8B9SE50-F1
#
_entry.id   AF-A0A8B9SE50-F1
#
_cell.length_a   1.000
_cell.length_b   1.000
_cell.length_c   1.000
_cell.angle_alpha   90.00
_cell.angle_beta   90.00
_cell.angle_gamma   90.00
#
_symmetry.space_group_name_H-M   'P 1'
#
loop_
_entity.id
_entity.type
_entity.pdbx_description
1 polymer ?
#
loop_
_entity_poly.entity_id
_entity_poly.type
_entity_poly.pdbx_seq_one_letter_code
_entity_poly.pdbx_strand_id
1 'polypeptide(L)' 'MAEHLKKPFKDSLSDIKERMKEKRNQKWLRLGKINQISNVKCKIASKILKYFKSQSS' A
#
# COMPACT_ATOMS: atom_id res chain seq x y z
N MET A 1 -9.89 32.64 17.27
CA MET A 1 -9.53 31.22 17.02
C MET A 1 -9.52 30.94 15.53
N ALA A 2 -8.38 31.16 14.84
CA ALA A 2 -8.14 30.71 13.45
C ALA A 2 -6.68 30.91 13.00
N GLU A 3 -5.74 31.26 13.88
CA GLU A 3 -4.39 31.74 13.50
C GLU A 3 -3.37 30.62 13.25
N HIS A 4 -3.81 29.55 12.60
CA HIS A 4 -3.00 28.35 12.35
C HIS A 4 -3.32 27.67 11.01
N LEU A 5 -4.08 28.34 10.14
CA LEU A 5 -4.31 27.82 8.79
C LEU A 5 -3.15 28.21 7.87
N LYS A 6 -2.15 27.31 7.94
CA LYS A 6 -1.38 26.78 6.83
C LYS A 6 -0.63 27.81 5.97
N LYS A 7 0.70 27.73 6.09
CA LYS A 7 1.70 28.18 5.12
C LYS A 7 1.07 28.31 3.72
N PRO A 8 1.11 29.48 3.08
CA PRO A 8 0.47 29.68 1.78
C PRO A 8 0.95 28.58 0.84
N PHE A 9 0.01 27.96 0.14
CA PHE A 9 0.34 27.11 -1.00
C PHE A 9 0.97 28.02 -2.04
N LYS A 10 2.30 28.14 -1.98
CA LYS A 10 3.13 28.84 -2.98
C LYS A 10 3.18 28.08 -4.30
N ASP A 11 2.65 26.87 -4.29
CA ASP A 11 2.55 25.99 -5.43
C ASP A 11 1.36 26.37 -6.29
N SER A 12 1.54 26.33 -7.60
CA SER A 12 0.44 26.50 -8.53
C SER A 12 -0.56 25.35 -8.41
N LEU A 13 -1.79 25.56 -8.89
CA LEU A 13 -2.81 24.49 -8.93
C LEU A 13 -2.32 23.26 -9.73
N SER A 14 -1.48 23.47 -10.75
CA SER A 14 -0.80 22.41 -11.51
C SER A 14 0.09 21.55 -10.60
N ASP A 15 0.95 22.19 -9.81
CA ASP A 15 1.90 21.50 -8.92
C ASP A 15 1.15 20.69 -7.84
N ILE A 16 0.05 21.24 -7.31
CA ILE A 16 -0.81 20.52 -6.36
C ILE A 16 -1.44 19.29 -7.01
N LYS A 17 -1.95 19.43 -8.24
CA LYS A 17 -2.58 18.34 -8.98
C LYS A 17 -1.58 17.21 -9.29
N GLU A 18 -0.35 17.57 -9.64
CA GLU A 18 0.74 16.62 -9.89
C GLU A 18 1.07 15.84 -8.62
N ARG A 19 1.26 16.52 -7.49
CA ARG A 19 1.52 15.87 -6.19
C ARG A 19 0.39 14.96 -5.75
N MET A 20 -0.86 15.34 -5.98
CA MET A 20 -2.00 14.47 -5.67
C MET A 20 -2.00 13.19 -6.53
N LYS A 21 -1.63 13.31 -7.81
CA LYS A 21 -1.50 12.16 -8.72
C LYS A 21 -0.37 11.24 -8.29
N GLU A 22 0.80 11.80 -7.96
CA GLU A 22 1.95 11.02 -7.50
C GLU A 22 1.67 10.28 -6.19
N LYS A 23 1.05 10.96 -5.22
CA LYS A 23 0.67 10.34 -3.94
C LYS A 23 -0.33 9.19 -4.11
N ARG A 24 -1.24 9.29 -5.09
CA ARG A 24 -2.11 8.17 -5.48
C ARG A 24 -1.27 7.03 -6.05
N ASN A 25 -0.42 7.28 -7.03
CA ASN A 25 0.39 6.24 -7.68
C ASN A 25 1.30 5.51 -6.67
N GLN A 26 1.91 6.22 -5.73
CA GLN A 26 2.70 5.62 -4.66
C GLN A 26 1.88 4.69 -3.76
N LYS A 27 0.64 5.07 -3.41
CA LYS A 27 -0.27 4.18 -2.67
C LYS A 27 -0.61 2.93 -3.47
N TRP A 28 -0.93 3.06 -4.75
CA TRP A 28 -1.21 1.92 -5.64
C TRP A 28 -0.02 0.97 -5.77
N LEU A 29 1.19 1.50 -5.93
CA LEU A 29 2.43 0.71 -5.98
C LEU A 29 2.68 -0.03 -4.67
N ARG A 30 2.49 0.63 -3.52
CA ARG A 30 2.63 0.00 -2.20
C ARG A 30 1.58 -1.09 -1.98
N LEU A 31 0.32 -0.84 -2.33
CA LEU A 31 -0.75 -1.83 -2.25
C LEU A 31 -0.45 -3.04 -3.14
N GLY A 32 0.04 -2.84 -4.37
CA GLY A 32 0.47 -3.92 -5.26
C GLY A 32 1.56 -4.80 -4.63
N LYS A 33 2.59 -4.19 -4.02
CA LYS A 33 3.68 -4.91 -3.33
C LYS A 33 3.19 -5.67 -2.10
N ILE A 34 2.32 -5.05 -1.29
CA ILE A 34 1.73 -5.69 -0.10
C ILE A 34 0.87 -6.90 -0.52
N ASN A 35 0.10 -6.77 -1.60
CA ASN A 35 -0.74 -7.86 -2.09
C ASN A 35 0.09 -9.04 -2.62
N GLN A 36 1.24 -8.77 -3.27
CA GLN A 36 2.19 -9.81 -3.68
C GLN A 36 2.79 -10.54 -2.47
N ILE A 37 3.26 -9.80 -1.46
CA ILE A 37 3.84 -10.40 -0.23
C ILE A 37 2.79 -11.22 0.52
N SER A 38 1.56 -10.72 0.63
CA SER A 38 0.44 -11.43 1.23
C SER A 38 0.13 -12.74 0.49
N ASN A 39 0.03 -12.69 -0.84
CA ASN A 39 -0.23 -13.88 -1.65
C ASN A 39 0.89 -14.94 -1.52
N VAL A 40 2.15 -14.51 -1.49
CA VAL A 40 3.28 -15.43 -1.26
C VAL A 40 3.20 -16.07 0.12
N LYS A 41 2.92 -15.30 1.18
CA LYS A 41 2.73 -15.84 2.53
C LYS A 41 1.58 -16.85 2.59
N CYS A 42 0.44 -16.54 1.98
CA CYS A 42 -0.73 -17.43 1.94
C CYS A 42 -0.44 -18.73 1.17
N LYS A 43 0.34 -18.67 0.08
CA LYS A 43 0.75 -19.87 -0.68
C LYS A 43 1.68 -20.77 0.13
N ILE A 44 2.63 -20.18 0.87
CA ILE A 44 3.56 -20.93 1.74
C ILE A 44 2.80 -21.59 2.89
N ALA A 45 1.95 -20.84 3.60
CA ALA A 45 1.12 -21.37 4.68
C ALA A 45 0.23 -22.54 4.20
N SER A 46 -0.35 -22.42 3.00
CA SER A 46 -1.17 -23.48 2.41
C SER A 46 -0.37 -24.74 2.07
N LYS A 47 0.87 -24.60 1.58
CA LYS A 47 1.77 -25.74 1.33
C LYS A 47 2.15 -26.44 2.63
N ILE A 48 2.51 -25.67 3.65
CA ILE A 48 2.88 -26.19 4.98
C ILE A 48 1.68 -26.93 5.61
N LEU A 49 0.49 -26.34 5.55
CA LEU A 49 -0.74 -26.97 6.06
C LEU A 49 -1.05 -28.30 5.36
N LYS A 50 -0.89 -28.37 4.03
CA LYS A 50 -1.07 -29.62 3.28
C LYS A 50 -0.05 -30.68 3.71
N TYR A 51 1.21 -30.31 3.88
CA TYR A 51 2.27 -31.22 4.31
C TYR A 51 1.98 -31.82 5.70
N PHE A 52 1.58 -30.99 6.68
CA PHE A 52 1.24 -31.49 8.02
C PHE A 52 0.00 -32.39 8.02
N LYS A 53 -1.03 -32.04 7.23
CA LYS A 53 -2.21 -32.91 7.08
C LYS A 53 -1.86 -34.27 6.47
N SER A 54 -0.96 -34.31 5.49
CA SER A 54 -0.55 -35.58 4.85
C SER A 54 0.32 -36.48 5.72
N GLN A 55 0.95 -35.97 6.78
CA GLN A 55 1.73 -36.78 7.73
C GLN A 55 0.93 -37.24 8.95
N SER A 56 -0.30 -36.76 9.11
CA SER A 56 -1.17 -37.10 10.23
C SER A 56 -2.26 -38.12 9.87
N SER A 57 -2.19 -38.71 8.66
CA SER A 57 -3.04 -39.81 8.16
C SER A 57 -2.18 -41.03 7.90
#